data_AF-A0A537NUD8-F1
#
_entry.id   AF-A0A537NUD8-F1
#
_cell.length_a   1.000
_cell.length_b   1.000
_cell.length_c   1.000
_cell.angle_alpha   90.00
_cell.angle_beta   90.00
_cell.angle_gamma   90.00
#
_symmetry.space_group_name_H-M   'P 1'
#
loop_
_entity.id
_entity.type
_entity.pdbx_description
1 polymer ?
#
loop_
_entity_poly.entity_id
_entity_poly.type
_entity_poly.pdbx_seq_one_letter_code
_entity_poly.pdbx_strand_id
1 'polypeptide(L)' 'MSKNSTVCAGIDTGKYKLDVAIDESADQLQVDNSPAGCRCLSAWLRQRRVERIGIEASGGYEQAVVSFLRADGFVVIVFQ' A
#
# COMPACT_ATOMS: atom_id res chain seq x y z
N MET A 1 -4.53 -5.20 28.19
CA MET A 1 -3.98 -6.09 27.15
C MET A 1 -3.60 -5.23 25.97
N SER A 2 -2.32 -4.89 25.82
CA SER A 2 -1.81 -4.20 24.64
C SER A 2 -1.92 -5.19 23.48
N LYS A 3 -2.76 -4.91 22.48
CA LYS A 3 -2.74 -5.70 21.25
C LYS A 3 -1.39 -5.39 20.59
N ASN A 4 -0.52 -6.39 20.44
CA ASN A 4 0.59 -6.32 19.49
C ASN A 4 0.00 -6.46 18.08
N SER A 5 -0.71 -5.44 17.61
CA SER A 5 -1.25 -5.40 16.25
C SER A 5 -0.15 -4.96 15.30
N THR A 6 0.15 -5.81 14.32
CA THR A 6 0.90 -5.38 13.13
C THR A 6 0.13 -4.27 12.45
N VAL A 7 0.80 -3.16 12.10
CA VAL A 7 0.18 -2.11 11.31
C VAL A 7 0.09 -2.57 9.85
N CYS A 8 -1.15 -2.65 9.35
CA CYS A 8 -1.44 -3.05 7.99
C CYS A 8 -1.96 -1.88 7.17
N ALA A 9 -1.74 -1.91 5.85
CA ALA A 9 -2.37 -0.98 4.91
C ALA A 9 -3.19 -1.75 3.87
N GLY A 10 -4.31 -1.18 3.45
CA GLY A 10 -5.05 -1.59 2.27
C GLY A 10 -4.78 -0.62 1.11
N ILE A 11 -4.64 -1.15 -0.11
CA ILE A 11 -4.52 -0.37 -1.34
C ILE A 11 -5.58 -0.84 -2.33
N ASP A 12 -6.45 0.09 -2.72
CA ASP A 12 -7.29 -0.06 -3.90
C ASP A 12 -6.56 0.48 -5.13
N THR A 13 -6.55 -0.30 -6.21
CA THR A 13 -5.75 -0.02 -7.40
C THR A 13 -6.61 0.41 -8.57
N GLY A 14 -6.38 1.65 -9.01
CA GLY A 14 -6.91 2.19 -10.26
C GLY A 14 -5.83 2.36 -11.32
N LYS A 15 -6.26 2.59 -12.56
CA LYS A 15 -5.36 2.83 -13.70
C LYS A 15 -4.41 4.02 -13.46
N TYR A 16 -4.90 5.08 -12.83
CA TYR A 16 -4.16 6.32 -12.65
C TYR A 16 -3.92 6.69 -11.18
N LYS A 17 -4.62 6.05 -10.25
CA LYS A 17 -4.63 6.41 -8.83
C LYS A 17 -4.52 5.16 -7.97
N LEU A 18 -3.93 5.32 -6.80
CA LEU A 18 -3.86 4.33 -5.75
C LEU A 18 -4.47 4.97 -4.50
N ASP A 19 -5.49 4.34 -3.95
CA ASP A 19 -6.17 4.77 -2.74
C ASP A 19 -5.71 3.88 -1.58
N VAL A 20 -5.12 4.48 -0.57
CA VAL A 20 -4.41 3.77 0.50
C VAL A 20 -5.01 4.15 1.85
N ALA A 21 -5.26 3.15 2.69
CA ALA A 21 -5.73 3.33 4.06
C ALA A 21 -4.92 2.49 5.03
N ILE A 22 -4.70 3.00 6.25
CA ILE A 22 -4.08 2.23 7.34
C ILE A 22 -5.16 1.60 8.22
N ASP A 23 -4.97 0.34 8.57
CA ASP A 23 -5.84 -0.39 9.50
C ASP A 23 -5.90 0.28 10.87
N GLU A 24 -7.09 0.33 11.47
CA GLU A 24 -7.36 0.96 12.77
C GLU A 24 -6.91 2.45 12.87
N SER A 25 -6.77 3.16 11.74
CA SER A 25 -6.40 4.58 11.68
C SER A 25 -7.29 5.35 10.69
N ALA A 26 -7.42 6.67 10.91
CA ALA A 26 -8.04 7.58 9.94
C ALA A 26 -7.05 8.03 8.84
N ASP A 27 -5.81 7.54 8.88
CA ASP A 27 -4.80 7.85 7.88
C ASP A 27 -5.15 7.27 6.51
N GLN A 28 -5.34 8.17 5.55
CA GLN A 28 -5.54 7.83 4.15
C GLN A 28 -4.61 8.65 3.26
N LEU A 29 -4.25 8.09 2.12
CA LEU A 29 -3.44 8.73 1.10
C LEU A 29 -3.94 8.32 -0.27
N GLN A 30 -4.10 9.28 -1.17
CA GLN A 30 -4.24 9.01 -2.59
C GLN A 30 -2.98 9.48 -3.33
N VAL A 31 -2.41 8.61 -4.15
CA VAL A 31 -1.28 8.95 -5.03
C VAL A 31 -1.56 8.55 -6.47
N ASP A 32 -0.79 9.09 -7.41
CA ASP A 32 -0.82 8.58 -8.78
C ASP A 32 -0.27 7.16 -8.86
N ASN A 33 -0.87 6.31 -9.70
CA ASN A 33 -0.31 5.02 -10.10
C ASN A 33 0.85 5.25 -11.10
N SER A 34 1.93 5.83 -10.59
CA SER A 34 3.13 6.19 -11.34
C SER A 34 4.39 5.89 -10.51
N PRO A 35 5.58 5.83 -11.12
CA PRO A 35 6.83 5.63 -10.37
C PRO A 35 7.12 6.72 -9.33
N ALA A 36 6.63 7.95 -9.54
CA ALA A 36 6.74 9.02 -8.54
C ALA A 36 5.76 8.79 -7.38
N GLY A 37 4.50 8.44 -7.69
CA GLY A 37 3.50 8.13 -6.68
C GLY A 37 3.87 6.91 -5.82
N CYS A 38 4.44 5.86 -6.42
CA CYS A 38 4.93 4.68 -5.68
C CYS A 38 6.04 5.03 -4.67
N ARG A 39 6.95 5.95 -5.03
CA ARG A 39 7.98 6.46 -4.10
C ARG A 39 7.38 7.25 -2.94
N CYS A 40 6.43 8.14 -3.23
CA CYS A 40 5.71 8.87 -2.20
C CYS A 40 4.94 7.92 -1.26
N LEU A 41 4.28 6.92 -1.82
CA LEU A 41 3.56 5.88 -1.10
C LEU A 41 4.49 5.10 -0.16
N SER A 42 5.61 4.57 -0.66
CA SER A 42 6.59 3.85 0.17
C SER A 42 7.06 4.69 1.37
N ALA A 43 7.46 5.95 1.12
CA ALA A 43 7.92 6.84 2.19
C ALA A 43 6.83 7.07 3.25
N TRP A 44 5.59 7.28 2.80
CA TRP A 44 4.44 7.48 3.68
C TRP A 44 4.10 6.23 4.52
N LEU A 45 4.19 5.04 3.92
CA LEU A 45 3.99 3.76 4.61
C LEU A 45 5.08 3.49 5.66
N ARG A 46 6.35 3.80 5.36
CA ARG A 46 7.47 3.67 6.31
C ARG A 46 7.31 4.60 7.51
N GLN A 47 6.88 5.84 7.28
CA GLN A 47 6.61 6.80 8.37
C GLN A 47 5.55 6.28 9.35
N ARG A 48 4.60 5.49 8.84
CA ARG A 48 3.52 4.87 9.62
C ARG A 48 3.83 3.47 10.15
N ARG A 49 5.06 2.99 9.90
CA ARG A 49 5.55 1.68 10.35
C ARG A 49 4.66 0.53 9.85
N VAL A 50 4.12 0.67 8.64
CA VAL A 50 3.35 -0.41 7.99
C VAL A 50 4.29 -1.58 7.70
N GLU A 51 3.89 -2.77 8.12
CA GLU A 51 4.65 -4.00 7.87
C GLU A 51 4.03 -4.85 6.76
N ARG A 52 2.69 -4.84 6.65
CA ARG A 52 1.94 -5.65 5.67
C ARG A 52 0.98 -4.80 4.86
N ILE A 53 0.89 -5.11 3.57
CA ILE A 53 0.07 -4.38 2.62
C ILE A 53 -0.83 -5.38 1.90
N GLY A 54 -2.13 -5.15 1.98
CA GLY A 54 -3.14 -5.79 1.14
C GLY A 54 -3.40 -4.94 -0.09
N ILE A 55 -3.41 -5.54 -1.28
CA ILE A 55 -3.70 -4.86 -2.53
C ILE A 55 -4.86 -5.55 -3.24
N GLU A 56 -5.92 -4.81 -3.52
CA GLU A 56 -7.03 -5.27 -4.35
C GLU A 56 -6.63 -5.09 -5.83
N ALA A 57 -6.49 -6.20 -6.55
CA ALA A 57 -6.05 -6.22 -7.94
C ALA A 57 -7.25 -6.07 -8.88
N SER A 58 -7.25 -5.02 -9.72
CA SER A 58 -8.25 -4.86 -10.77
C SER A 58 -7.58 -4.69 -12.14
N GLY A 59 -7.56 -5.78 -12.93
CA GLY A 59 -7.18 -5.71 -14.35
C GLY A 59 -5.69 -5.45 -14.64
N GLY A 60 -4.78 -5.69 -13.69
CA GLY A 60 -3.33 -5.71 -13.92
C GLY A 60 -2.60 -4.38 -13.64
N TYR A 61 -3.31 -3.32 -13.24
CA TYR A 61 -2.72 -2.02 -12.90
C TYR A 61 -1.90 -2.07 -11.60
N GLU A 62 -2.13 -3.08 -10.77
CA GLU A 62 -1.42 -3.31 -9.51
C GLU A 62 0.01 -3.81 -9.71
N GLN A 63 0.36 -4.39 -10.86
CA GLN A 63 1.63 -5.09 -11.05
C GLN A 63 2.85 -4.19 -10.78
N ALA A 64 2.80 -2.94 -11.24
CA ALA A 64 3.88 -1.98 -11.06
C ALA A 64 4.08 -1.61 -9.58
N VAL A 65 2.99 -1.30 -8.87
CA VAL A 65 3.05 -0.95 -7.44
C VAL A 65 3.42 -2.15 -6.57
N VAL A 66 2.89 -3.35 -6.87
CA VAL A 66 3.24 -4.60 -6.19
C VAL A 66 4.74 -4.89 -6.31
N SER A 67 5.28 -4.81 -7.54
CA SER A 67 6.70 -5.06 -7.79
C SER A 67 7.57 -4.05 -7.05
N PHE A 68 7.21 -2.76 -7.10
CA PHE A 68 7.94 -1.70 -6.42
C PHE A 68 7.96 -1.89 -4.89
N LEU A 69 6.79 -2.12 -4.27
CA LEU A 69 6.69 -2.25 -2.81
C LEU A 69 7.39 -3.52 -2.29
N ARG A 70 7.34 -4.62 -3.04
CA ARG A 70 8.10 -5.84 -2.70
C ARG A 70 9.61 -5.61 -2.82
N ALA A 71 10.07 -4.93 -3.87
CA ALA A 71 11.47 -4.58 -4.02
C ALA A 71 11.97 -3.64 -2.92
N ASP A 72 11.07 -2.79 -2.39
CA ASP A 72 11.35 -1.91 -1.25
C ASP A 72 11.22 -2.62 0.12
N GLY A 73 10.93 -3.93 0.14
CA GLY A 73 10.98 -4.77 1.34
C GLY A 73 9.67 -4.86 2.12
N PHE A 74 8.55 -4.41 1.57
CA PHE A 74 7.24 -4.63 2.18
C PHE A 74 6.71 -6.04 1.92
N VAL A 75 5.93 -6.56 2.88
CA VAL A 75 5.15 -7.78 2.68
C VAL A 75 3.85 -7.40 1.97
N VAL A 76 3.74 -7.76 0.68
CA VAL A 76 2.59 -7.42 -0.17
C VAL A 76 1.77 -8.67 -0.50
N ILE A 77 0.50 -8.67 -0.08
CA ILE A 77 -0.51 -9.68 -0.37
C ILE A 77 -1.46 -9.10 -1.41
N VAL A 78 -1.70 -9.85 -2.48
CA VAL A 78 -2.61 -9.45 -3.56
C VAL A 78 -3.91 -10.25 -3.42
N PHE A 79 -5.04 -9.57 -3.40
CA PHE A 79 -6.38 -10.16 -3.38
C PHE A 79 -6.97 -10.12 -4.80
N GLN A 80 -7.58 -11.23 -5.22
CA GLN A 80 -8.26 -11.41 -6.51
C GLN A 80 -9.76 -11.31 -6.35
#